data_AF-A0A0P1AVX9-F1
#
_entry.id   AF-A0A0P1AVX9-F1
#
_cell.length_a   1.000
_cell.length_b   1.000
_cell.length_c   1.000
_cell.angle_alpha   90.00
_cell.angle_beta   90.00
_cell.angle_gamma   90.00
#
_symmetry.space_group_name_H-M   'P 1'
#
loop_
_entity.id
_entity.type
_entity.pdbx_description
1 polymer ?
#
loop_
_entity_poly.entity_id
_entity_poly.type
_entity_poly.pdbx_seq_one_letter_code
_entity_poly.pdbx_strand_id
1 'polypeptide(L)'
;MGVTYISQQRGSSRCKGFVPASEFLYKPLSEDKTSKSSIEFNTKAPLPKRMEALILRVQDEICAGIEALDGKKFIEDKWEREGHGGGGRSRVLQDGNVFEKAGVGISIIHGTLPPAAAKEMTARGKELKAGVDLPFYACGVSLVMHPHNPMAPTIHLNFRYFEVETGLFDDAGNSKKIGWFGGGADLTPSYLFEEDARHFHAVYKTQLDKRDAAIYPKWKKACDEYFYIPHRQECRGIGGFFFDDLTDTSEDNFQMIRNCANSMLDAYVPILEKRKDMPYTQQQKEWQQIRRGRYVEFNIMYDRGTKFGLLTPGSRVESILMSLPLTARWEYMNKPAPGSWEERTLEVLKDPVDWLDVPRVDLETLSTNELLKELARRSE
;
A
#
# COMPACT_ATOMS: atom_id res chain seq x y z
N MET A 1 0.69 -32.94 -29.22
CA MET A 1 2.07 -33.28 -28.84
C MET A 1 2.56 -32.15 -27.95
N GLY A 2 2.54 -32.39 -26.64
CA GLY A 2 2.78 -31.36 -25.63
C GLY A 2 4.25 -30.98 -25.55
N VAL A 3 4.51 -29.68 -25.46
CA VAL A 3 5.82 -29.16 -25.08
C VAL A 3 5.80 -29.01 -23.57
N THR A 4 6.39 -29.99 -22.91
CA THR A 4 6.63 -30.03 -21.47
C THR A 4 7.61 -28.90 -21.11
N TYR A 5 7.17 -27.94 -20.30
CA TYR A 5 8.10 -27.10 -19.54
C TYR A 5 8.88 -28.03 -18.61
N ILE A 6 10.16 -28.21 -18.92
CA ILE A 6 11.07 -28.99 -18.10
C ILE A 6 11.19 -28.27 -16.75
N SER A 7 10.64 -28.90 -15.71
CA SER A 7 11.03 -28.64 -14.34
C SER A 7 12.51 -28.99 -14.20
N GLN A 8 13.39 -28.00 -14.34
CA GLN A 8 14.79 -28.21 -13.98
C GLN A 8 14.85 -28.45 -12.47
N GLN A 9 15.27 -29.66 -12.13
CA GLN A 9 15.61 -30.10 -10.80
C GLN A 9 16.50 -29.06 -10.13
N ARG A 10 16.17 -28.72 -8.88
CA ARG A 10 16.97 -27.92 -7.97
C ARG A 10 18.33 -28.59 -7.76
N GLY A 11 19.29 -28.29 -8.63
CA GLY A 11 20.71 -28.41 -8.31
C GLY A 11 21.06 -27.34 -7.30
N SER A 12 21.72 -27.72 -6.20
CA SER A 12 22.24 -26.77 -5.22
C SER A 12 23.30 -25.88 -5.88
N SER A 13 22.87 -24.69 -6.33
CA SER A 13 23.81 -23.70 -6.87
C SER A 13 24.64 -23.17 -5.71
N ARG A 14 25.91 -23.56 -5.70
CA ARG A 14 26.93 -23.04 -4.80
C ARG A 14 27.04 -21.51 -4.99
N CYS A 15 26.97 -20.79 -3.87
CA CYS A 15 27.19 -19.35 -3.68
C CYS A 15 26.30 -18.39 -4.50
N LYS A 16 25.07 -18.13 -4.04
CA LYS A 16 24.46 -16.81 -4.24
C LYS A 16 24.68 -16.03 -2.95
N GLY A 17 25.60 -15.06 -2.97
CA GLY A 17 25.76 -14.12 -1.87
C GLY A 17 24.44 -13.40 -1.61
N PHE A 18 24.15 -13.12 -0.34
CA PHE A 18 23.03 -12.27 0.05
C PHE A 18 23.23 -10.88 -0.56
N VAL A 19 22.38 -10.48 -1.51
CA VAL A 19 22.39 -9.12 -2.08
C VAL A 19 21.61 -8.22 -1.13
N PRO A 20 22.25 -7.20 -0.51
CA PRO A 20 21.55 -6.27 0.36
C PRO A 20 20.41 -5.56 -0.38
N ALA A 21 19.26 -5.41 0.27
CA ALA A 21 18.10 -4.74 -0.33
C ALA A 21 18.44 -3.33 -0.87
N SER A 22 19.37 -2.63 -0.22
CA SER A 22 19.85 -1.31 -0.63
C SER A 22 20.45 -1.28 -2.04
N GLU A 23 20.95 -2.40 -2.58
CA GLU A 23 21.51 -2.46 -3.94
C GLU A 23 20.43 -2.36 -5.04
N PHE A 24 19.16 -2.55 -4.68
CA PHE A 24 18.03 -2.43 -5.61
C PHE A 24 17.41 -1.04 -5.63
N LEU A 25 17.88 -0.11 -4.80
CA LEU A 25 17.35 1.24 -4.74
C LEU A 25 17.82 2.05 -5.95
N TYR A 26 16.89 2.74 -6.62
CA TYR A 26 17.22 3.68 -7.67
C TYR A 26 18.05 4.88 -7.20
N LYS A 27 17.83 5.29 -5.95
CA LYS A 27 18.58 6.34 -5.26
C LYS A 27 18.62 6.04 -3.76
N PRO A 28 19.62 6.54 -3.02
CA PRO A 28 19.64 6.42 -1.56
C PRO A 28 18.34 6.94 -0.93
N LEU A 29 17.91 6.30 0.16
CA LEU A 29 16.73 6.75 0.90
C LEU A 29 16.92 8.16 1.42
N SER A 30 15.84 8.94 1.40
CA SER A 30 15.85 10.30 1.92
C SER A 30 16.06 10.29 3.45
N GLU A 31 16.71 11.34 3.94
CA GLU A 31 16.81 11.56 5.37
C GLU A 31 15.47 12.04 5.95
N ASP A 32 15.17 11.58 7.16
CA ASP A 32 14.04 12.07 7.92
C ASP A 32 14.28 13.51 8.39
N LYS A 33 13.56 14.45 7.76
CA LYS A 33 13.67 15.90 8.03
C LYS A 33 12.84 16.37 9.22
N THR A 34 12.13 15.46 9.90
CA THR A 34 11.28 15.83 11.03
C THR A 34 12.14 16.31 12.21
N SER A 35 11.82 17.48 12.75
CA SER A 35 12.52 18.02 13.93
C SER A 35 12.48 17.03 15.09
N LYS A 36 13.63 16.80 15.75
CA LYS A 36 13.72 15.95 16.95
C LYS A 36 12.92 16.50 18.15
N SER A 37 12.52 17.76 18.10
CA SER A 37 11.59 18.37 19.07
C SER A 37 10.10 18.12 18.77
N SER A 38 9.78 17.51 17.62
CA SER A 38 8.40 17.12 17.28
C SER A 38 7.82 16.18 18.34
N ILE A 39 6.51 16.28 18.57
CA ILE A 39 5.78 15.36 19.44
C ILE A 39 5.93 13.89 19.01
N GLU A 40 6.19 13.65 17.72
CA GLU A 40 6.51 12.31 17.19
C GLU A 40 7.68 11.64 17.93
N PHE A 41 8.65 12.39 18.44
CA PHE A 41 9.80 11.86 19.20
C PHE A 41 9.61 11.94 20.73
N ASN A 42 8.51 12.53 21.21
CA ASN A 42 8.25 12.65 22.64
C ASN A 42 7.61 11.36 23.19
N THR A 43 8.43 10.45 23.71
CA THR A 43 7.97 9.17 24.28
C THR A 43 7.05 9.31 25.49
N LYS A 44 6.96 10.50 26.10
CA LYS A 44 6.03 10.80 27.21
C LYS A 44 4.66 11.29 26.72
N ALA A 45 4.53 11.66 25.44
CA ALA A 45 3.26 12.09 24.89
C ALA A 45 2.34 10.89 24.60
N PRO A 46 1.00 11.05 24.72
CA PRO A 46 0.06 9.98 24.38
C PRO A 46 0.25 9.51 22.94
N LEU A 47 0.30 8.20 22.73
CA LEU A 47 0.51 7.59 21.41
C LEU A 47 -0.49 8.09 20.33
N PRO A 48 -1.80 8.24 20.61
CA PRO A 48 -2.74 8.88 19.69
C PRO A 48 -2.26 10.22 19.13
N LYS A 49 -1.72 11.10 20.00
CA LYS A 49 -1.25 12.44 19.60
C LYS A 49 0.02 12.41 18.76
N ARG A 50 0.89 11.42 19.02
CA ARG A 50 2.08 11.19 18.20
C ARG A 50 1.71 10.66 16.83
N MET A 51 0.73 9.76 16.76
CA MET A 51 0.21 9.23 15.49
C MET A 51 -0.52 10.31 14.69
N GLU A 52 -1.35 11.17 15.30
CA GLU A 52 -1.98 12.33 14.63
C GLU A 52 -0.93 13.24 13.96
N ALA A 53 0.12 13.59 14.69
CA ALA A 53 1.18 14.43 14.17
C ALA A 53 1.90 13.79 12.97
N LEU A 54 2.23 12.49 13.09
CA LEU A 54 2.83 11.70 12.02
C LEU A 54 1.97 11.71 10.75
N ILE A 55 0.68 11.34 10.86
CA ILE A 55 -0.18 11.20 9.68
C ILE A 55 -0.42 12.54 9.00
N LEU A 56 -0.63 13.62 9.77
CA LEU A 56 -0.84 14.97 9.23
C LEU A 56 0.39 15.45 8.46
N ARG A 57 1.58 15.32 9.06
CA ARG A 57 2.84 15.69 8.42
C ARG A 57 3.08 14.86 7.15
N VAL A 58 2.92 13.54 7.23
CA VAL A 58 3.14 12.65 6.08
C VAL A 58 2.18 12.98 4.94
N GLN A 59 0.91 13.30 5.20
CA GLN A 59 0.01 13.78 4.14
C GLN A 59 0.51 15.10 3.53
N ASP A 60 1.01 16.04 4.33
CA ASP A 60 1.55 17.31 3.84
C ASP A 60 2.77 17.10 2.94
N GLU A 61 3.73 16.28 3.37
CA GLU A 61 4.94 15.95 2.61
C GLU A 61 4.63 15.19 1.32
N ILE A 62 3.75 14.18 1.40
CA ILE A 62 3.33 13.39 0.25
C ILE A 62 2.64 14.27 -0.79
N CYS A 63 1.66 15.09 -0.38
CA CYS A 63 0.97 15.96 -1.30
C CYS A 63 1.95 16.93 -1.96
N ALA A 64 2.83 17.58 -1.20
CA ALA A 64 3.83 18.48 -1.78
C ALA A 64 4.76 17.79 -2.79
N GLY A 65 5.24 16.58 -2.49
CA GLY A 65 6.09 15.80 -3.41
C GLY A 65 5.37 15.41 -4.70
N ILE A 66 4.09 15.05 -4.60
CA ILE A 66 3.26 14.68 -5.75
C ILE A 66 2.86 15.90 -6.59
N GLU A 67 2.52 17.03 -5.96
CA GLU A 67 2.24 18.30 -6.66
C GLU A 67 3.46 18.81 -7.42
N ALA A 68 4.67 18.63 -6.88
CA ALA A 68 5.90 19.01 -7.57
C ALA A 68 6.13 18.19 -8.86
N LEU A 69 5.69 16.93 -8.87
CA LEU A 69 5.80 16.04 -10.03
C LEU A 69 4.68 16.26 -11.05
N ASP A 70 3.44 16.43 -10.57
CA ASP A 70 2.25 16.60 -11.42
C ASP A 70 2.15 18.02 -11.98
N GLY A 71 2.51 19.03 -11.20
CA GLY A 71 2.34 20.44 -11.54
C GLY A 71 0.95 20.99 -11.26
N LYS A 72 -0.02 20.16 -10.84
CA LYS A 72 -1.33 20.59 -10.30
C LYS A 72 -1.39 20.35 -8.79
N LYS A 73 -2.33 21.05 -8.13
CA LYS A 73 -2.54 21.00 -6.67
C LYS A 73 -3.65 20.05 -6.28
N PHE A 74 -3.54 19.47 -5.10
CA PHE A 74 -4.65 18.77 -4.46
C PHE A 74 -5.72 19.78 -4.01
N ILE A 75 -6.98 19.42 -4.19
CA ILE A 75 -8.11 20.07 -3.54
C ILE A 75 -8.22 19.49 -2.13
N GLU A 76 -8.18 20.37 -1.13
CA GLU A 76 -8.32 19.99 0.27
C GLU A 76 -9.77 20.14 0.72
N ASP A 77 -10.26 19.13 1.42
CA ASP A 77 -11.55 19.14 2.09
C ASP A 77 -11.40 18.63 3.53
N LYS A 78 -11.75 19.50 4.49
CA LYS A 78 -11.78 19.19 5.92
C LYS A 78 -13.22 18.95 6.34
N TRP A 79 -13.44 17.85 7.03
CA TRP A 79 -14.77 17.41 7.39
C TRP A 79 -14.81 16.86 8.81
N GLU A 80 -16.00 16.90 9.41
CA GLU A 80 -16.29 16.39 10.75
C GLU A 80 -17.44 15.37 10.68
N ARG A 81 -17.51 14.46 11.66
CA ARG A 81 -18.61 13.49 11.77
C ARG A 81 -19.67 14.04 12.73
N GLU A 82 -20.68 14.69 12.17
CA GLU A 82 -21.78 15.28 12.94
C GLU A 82 -22.41 14.24 13.89
N GLY A 83 -22.44 14.56 15.19
CA GLY A 83 -23.01 13.69 16.23
C GLY A 83 -22.24 12.41 16.55
N HIS A 84 -21.12 12.11 15.86
CA HIS A 84 -20.40 10.83 16.01
C HIS A 84 -18.93 10.96 16.41
N GLY A 85 -18.40 12.18 16.51
CA GLY A 85 -17.04 12.47 16.96
C GLY A 85 -15.96 12.25 15.90
N GLY A 86 -14.96 13.13 15.91
CA GLY A 86 -13.85 13.13 14.97
C GLY A 86 -14.18 13.71 13.60
N GLY A 87 -13.31 13.43 12.63
CA GLY A 87 -13.35 14.00 11.30
C GLY A 87 -12.16 13.55 10.44
N GLY A 88 -11.80 14.37 9.47
CA GLY A 88 -10.68 14.07 8.59
C GLY A 88 -10.28 15.21 7.66
N ARG A 89 -9.21 14.95 6.90
CA ARG A 89 -8.69 15.83 5.86
C ARG A 89 -8.48 15.00 4.60
N SER A 90 -9.31 15.19 3.61
CA SER A 90 -9.18 14.57 2.30
C SER A 90 -8.48 15.52 1.35
N ARG A 91 -7.47 15.04 0.63
CA ARG A 91 -6.82 15.76 -0.45
C ARG A 91 -6.94 14.96 -1.72
N VAL A 92 -7.59 15.53 -2.74
CA VAL A 92 -7.83 14.86 -4.03
C VAL A 92 -7.27 15.71 -5.16
N LEU A 93 -6.45 15.11 -6.00
CA LEU A 93 -6.00 15.64 -7.29
C LEU A 93 -6.68 14.78 -8.35
N GLN A 94 -7.42 15.42 -9.25
CA GLN A 94 -8.11 14.75 -10.35
C GLN A 94 -7.80 15.49 -11.64
N ASP A 95 -7.75 14.75 -12.74
CA ASP A 95 -7.44 15.29 -14.07
C ASP A 95 -6.09 16.03 -14.06
N GLY A 96 -5.08 15.42 -13.43
CA GLY A 96 -3.70 15.89 -13.32
C GLY A 96 -2.94 15.85 -14.64
N ASN A 97 -1.66 16.21 -14.62
CA ASN A 97 -0.78 15.98 -15.77
C ASN A 97 -0.14 14.58 -15.73
N VAL A 98 0.13 14.06 -14.53
CA VAL A 98 0.72 12.75 -14.29
C VAL A 98 -0.32 11.78 -13.76
N PHE A 99 -1.19 12.25 -12.86
CA PHE A 99 -2.22 11.45 -12.22
C PHE A 99 -3.59 11.73 -12.79
N GLU A 100 -4.29 10.68 -13.21
CA GLU A 100 -5.71 10.78 -13.56
C GLU A 100 -6.55 11.04 -12.31
N LYS A 101 -6.19 10.35 -11.21
CA LYS A 101 -6.76 10.58 -9.90
C LYS A 101 -5.75 10.17 -8.83
N ALA A 102 -5.50 11.05 -7.86
CA ALA A 102 -4.69 10.78 -6.69
C ALA A 102 -5.42 11.27 -5.45
N GLY A 103 -5.48 10.43 -4.44
CA GLY A 103 -6.19 10.70 -3.20
C GLY A 103 -5.33 10.40 -2.00
N VAL A 104 -5.22 11.34 -1.06
CA VAL A 104 -4.56 11.17 0.23
C VAL A 104 -5.53 11.60 1.32
N GLY A 105 -6.04 10.64 2.08
CA GLY A 105 -7.04 10.85 3.12
C GLY A 105 -6.45 10.64 4.51
N ILE A 106 -6.79 11.54 5.42
CA ILE A 106 -6.63 11.36 6.86
C ILE A 106 -8.00 11.22 7.50
N SER A 107 -8.11 10.29 8.44
CA SER A 107 -9.25 10.20 9.37
C SER A 107 -8.72 10.19 10.80
N ILE A 108 -9.37 10.95 11.68
CA ILE A 108 -9.14 10.97 13.13
C ILE A 108 -10.52 10.86 13.77
N ILE A 109 -10.87 9.67 14.23
CA ILE A 109 -12.21 9.28 14.64
C ILE A 109 -12.17 8.89 16.12
N HIS A 110 -13.16 9.33 16.88
CA HIS A 110 -13.37 8.91 18.26
C HIS A 110 -14.86 8.80 18.55
N GLY A 111 -15.24 7.93 19.48
CA GLY A 111 -16.64 7.74 19.86
C GLY A 111 -16.83 6.48 20.68
N THR A 112 -18.05 5.94 20.68
CA THR A 112 -18.37 4.66 21.34
C THR A 112 -18.36 3.53 20.31
N LEU A 113 -17.71 2.41 20.64
CA LEU A 113 -17.60 1.27 19.73
C LEU A 113 -18.99 0.65 19.49
N PRO A 114 -19.44 0.51 18.23
CA PRO A 114 -20.74 -0.09 17.94
C PRO A 114 -20.82 -1.55 18.43
N PRO A 115 -21.99 -2.03 18.90
CA PRO A 115 -22.14 -3.40 19.40
C PRO A 115 -21.72 -4.49 18.41
N ALA A 116 -21.95 -4.27 17.12
CA ALA A 116 -21.52 -5.20 16.06
C ALA A 116 -19.98 -5.29 15.98
N ALA A 117 -19.29 -4.17 16.08
CA ALA A 117 -17.82 -4.12 16.08
C ALA A 117 -17.25 -4.75 17.35
N ALA A 118 -17.85 -4.49 18.52
CA ALA A 118 -17.46 -5.14 19.78
C ALA A 118 -17.59 -6.67 19.68
N LYS A 119 -18.71 -7.17 19.11
CA LYS A 119 -18.91 -8.61 18.89
C LYS A 119 -17.85 -9.22 17.95
N GLU A 120 -17.50 -8.52 16.87
CA GLU A 120 -16.45 -8.97 15.95
C GLU A 120 -15.08 -9.01 16.65
N MET A 121 -14.75 -8.00 17.44
CA MET A 121 -13.51 -7.95 18.21
C MET A 121 -13.43 -9.07 19.25
N THR A 122 -14.51 -9.35 19.98
CA THR A 122 -14.56 -10.46 20.93
C THR A 122 -14.46 -11.82 20.22
N ALA A 123 -15.06 -11.97 19.04
CA ALA A 123 -14.91 -13.18 18.22
C ALA A 123 -13.45 -13.40 17.75
N ARG A 124 -12.65 -12.33 17.68
CA ARG A 124 -11.20 -12.37 17.42
C ARG A 124 -10.35 -12.51 18.69
N GLY A 125 -10.97 -12.80 19.83
CA GLY A 125 -10.28 -13.04 21.11
C GLY A 125 -9.92 -11.77 21.89
N LYS A 126 -10.49 -10.61 21.57
CA LYS A 126 -10.31 -9.39 22.38
C LYS A 126 -11.28 -9.40 23.57
N GLU A 127 -10.75 -9.24 24.78
CA GLU A 127 -11.56 -9.17 26.00
C GLU A 127 -12.21 -7.79 26.15
N LEU A 128 -13.53 -7.73 25.94
CA LEU A 128 -14.34 -6.51 26.08
C LEU A 128 -15.52 -6.79 27.01
N LYS A 129 -15.81 -5.87 27.93
CA LYS A 129 -16.97 -5.97 28.83
C LYS A 129 -18.26 -5.77 28.04
N ALA A 130 -19.19 -6.71 28.16
CA ALA A 130 -20.49 -6.61 27.50
C ALA A 130 -21.41 -5.60 28.22
N GLY A 131 -22.28 -4.95 27.45
CA GLY A 131 -23.35 -4.09 27.98
C GLY A 131 -22.90 -2.75 28.56
N VAL A 132 -21.68 -2.31 28.27
CA VAL A 132 -21.16 -0.99 28.65
C VAL A 132 -20.71 -0.22 27.41
N ASP A 133 -20.65 1.11 27.53
CA ASP A 133 -20.02 1.94 26.52
C ASP A 133 -18.51 1.67 26.48
N LEU A 134 -17.98 1.47 25.28
CA LEU A 134 -16.56 1.20 25.03
C LEU A 134 -15.99 2.35 24.19
N PRO A 135 -15.47 3.42 24.81
CA PRO A 135 -14.81 4.50 24.08
C PRO A 135 -13.68 3.97 23.20
N PHE A 136 -13.65 4.39 21.93
CA PHE A 136 -12.59 4.05 20.99
C PHE A 136 -12.03 5.31 20.32
N TYR A 137 -10.82 5.14 19.80
CA TYR A 137 -10.12 6.11 19.00
C TYR A 137 -9.45 5.40 17.83
N ALA A 138 -9.53 5.98 16.64
CA ALA A 138 -8.90 5.48 15.44
C ALA A 138 -8.35 6.64 14.62
N CYS A 139 -7.09 6.57 14.21
CA CYS A 139 -6.54 7.53 13.26
C CYS A 139 -5.72 6.83 12.19
N GLY A 140 -5.61 7.44 11.01
CA GLY A 140 -4.74 6.91 9.97
C GLY A 140 -4.65 7.80 8.74
N VAL A 141 -3.59 7.55 7.97
CA VAL A 141 -3.42 8.05 6.61
C VAL A 141 -3.64 6.89 5.64
N SER A 142 -4.36 7.17 4.56
CA SER A 142 -4.56 6.23 3.46
C SER A 142 -4.46 6.97 2.14
N LEU A 143 -3.85 6.35 1.15
CA LEU A 143 -3.78 6.92 -0.20
C LEU A 143 -3.94 5.87 -1.27
N VAL A 144 -4.43 6.34 -2.41
CA VAL A 144 -4.41 5.61 -3.68
C VAL A 144 -4.11 6.61 -4.77
N MET A 145 -3.22 6.25 -5.70
CA MET A 145 -2.89 7.12 -6.83
C MET A 145 -2.88 6.31 -8.13
N HIS A 146 -3.60 6.82 -9.13
CA HIS A 146 -3.76 6.23 -10.45
C HIS A 146 -3.12 7.14 -11.52
N PRO A 147 -1.90 6.83 -11.97
CA PRO A 147 -1.26 7.55 -13.06
C PRO A 147 -2.05 7.47 -14.37
N HIS A 148 -1.92 8.50 -15.23
CA HIS A 148 -2.43 8.48 -16.59
C HIS A 148 -1.71 7.44 -17.45
N ASN A 149 -0.39 7.38 -17.35
CA ASN A 149 0.45 6.52 -18.19
C ASN A 149 0.33 5.05 -17.77
N PRO A 150 0.02 4.10 -18.68
CA PRO A 150 -0.08 2.66 -18.37
C PRO A 150 1.23 2.06 -17.83
N MET A 151 2.37 2.67 -18.14
CA MET A 151 3.69 2.23 -17.66
C MET A 151 3.94 2.64 -16.20
N ALA A 152 3.21 3.63 -15.69
CA ALA A 152 3.32 4.09 -14.32
C ALA A 152 2.32 3.32 -13.42
N PRO A 153 2.79 2.61 -12.38
CA PRO A 153 1.93 1.76 -11.57
C PRO A 153 0.99 2.55 -10.66
N THR A 154 -0.19 2.00 -10.40
CA THR A 154 -1.03 2.45 -9.27
C THR A 154 -0.34 2.10 -7.95
N ILE A 155 -0.44 2.95 -6.94
CA ILE A 155 0.04 2.68 -5.57
C ILE A 155 -1.10 2.78 -4.57
N HIS A 156 -1.04 1.97 -3.53
CA HIS A 156 -1.84 2.10 -2.32
C HIS A 156 -0.94 2.06 -1.08
N LEU A 157 -1.30 2.85 -0.06
CA LEU A 157 -0.65 2.85 1.24
C LEU A 157 -1.66 3.17 2.33
N ASN A 158 -1.51 2.52 3.47
CA ASN A 158 -2.28 2.77 4.67
C ASN A 158 -1.39 2.65 5.91
N PHE A 159 -1.50 3.59 6.85
CA PHE A 159 -1.01 3.41 8.23
C PHE A 159 -2.04 3.93 9.20
N ARG A 160 -2.38 3.12 10.19
CA ARG A 160 -3.41 3.43 11.17
C ARG A 160 -3.04 2.96 12.57
N TYR A 161 -3.62 3.64 13.54
CA TYR A 161 -3.64 3.26 14.94
C TYR A 161 -5.09 3.19 15.42
N PHE A 162 -5.39 2.18 16.21
CA PHE A 162 -6.66 2.02 16.87
C PHE A 162 -6.42 1.76 18.37
N GLU A 163 -7.23 2.36 19.23
CA GLU A 163 -7.34 1.99 20.64
C GLU A 163 -8.80 1.94 21.08
N VAL A 164 -9.13 1.04 22.00
CA VAL A 164 -10.45 0.97 22.65
C VAL A 164 -10.29 0.66 24.13
N GLU A 165 -11.12 1.29 24.94
CA GLU A 165 -11.30 0.92 26.35
C GLU A 165 -12.10 -0.38 26.45
N THR A 166 -11.66 -1.30 27.30
CA THR A 166 -12.28 -2.63 27.41
C THR A 166 -13.46 -2.66 28.38
N GLY A 167 -13.68 -1.58 29.15
CA GLY A 167 -14.63 -1.55 30.27
C GLY A 167 -14.18 -2.38 31.47
N LEU A 168 -12.96 -2.91 31.44
CA LEU A 168 -12.27 -3.57 32.55
C LEU A 168 -11.25 -2.60 33.14
N PHE A 169 -10.85 -2.84 34.39
CA PHE A 169 -9.87 -2.01 35.09
C PHE A 169 -8.61 -2.82 35.41
N ASP A 170 -7.46 -2.14 35.46
CA ASP A 170 -6.22 -2.71 36.00
C ASP A 170 -6.20 -2.65 37.53
N ASP A 171 -5.17 -3.24 38.14
CA ASP A 171 -5.04 -3.30 39.62
C ASP A 171 -4.89 -1.91 40.25
N ALA A 172 -4.52 -0.89 39.46
CA ALA A 172 -4.43 0.50 39.87
C ALA A 172 -5.73 1.29 39.64
N GLY A 173 -6.80 0.63 39.15
CA GLY A 173 -8.11 1.23 38.90
C GLY A 173 -8.22 2.02 37.59
N ASN A 174 -7.24 1.93 36.69
CA ASN A 174 -7.30 2.59 35.38
C ASN A 174 -8.06 1.74 34.36
N SER A 175 -8.78 2.38 33.44
CA SER A 175 -9.45 1.70 32.33
C SER A 175 -8.42 0.97 31.47
N LYS A 176 -8.57 -0.35 31.34
CA LYS A 176 -7.72 -1.16 30.45
C LYS A 176 -8.03 -0.80 29.01
N LYS A 177 -6.98 -0.64 28.22
CA LYS A 177 -7.07 -0.37 26.78
C LYS A 177 -6.46 -1.49 25.97
N ILE A 178 -7.03 -1.75 24.81
CA ILE A 178 -6.41 -2.56 23.76
C ILE A 178 -6.09 -1.62 22.61
N GLY A 179 -4.82 -1.52 22.25
CA GLY A 179 -4.34 -0.74 21.11
C GLY A 179 -3.62 -1.62 20.09
N TRP A 180 -3.68 -1.25 18.82
CA TRP A 180 -2.87 -1.88 17.79
C TRP A 180 -2.63 -0.95 16.60
N PHE A 181 -1.55 -1.26 15.88
CA PHE A 181 -1.28 -0.68 14.58
C PHE A 181 -1.73 -1.60 13.45
N GLY A 182 -2.03 -1.00 12.31
CA GLY A 182 -2.20 -1.70 11.05
C GLY A 182 -1.71 -0.84 9.89
N GLY A 183 -1.44 -1.47 8.76
CA GLY A 183 -0.99 -0.74 7.59
C GLY A 183 -0.31 -1.60 6.54
N GLY A 184 0.38 -0.91 5.65
CA GLY A 184 1.06 -1.51 4.52
C GLY A 184 1.16 -0.56 3.34
N ALA A 185 1.93 -0.98 2.35
CA ALA A 185 1.98 -0.36 1.04
C ALA A 185 2.06 -1.46 -0.02
N ASP A 186 1.39 -1.25 -1.15
CA ASP A 186 1.41 -2.17 -2.27
C ASP A 186 1.40 -1.45 -3.62
N LEU A 187 1.97 -2.12 -4.62
CA LEU A 187 2.13 -1.59 -5.97
C LEU A 187 1.32 -2.42 -6.98
N THR A 188 0.59 -1.73 -7.86
CA THR A 188 -0.29 -2.34 -8.86
C THR A 188 0.08 -1.85 -10.27
N PRO A 189 1.10 -2.45 -10.91
CA PRO A 189 1.44 -2.16 -12.30
C PRO A 189 0.40 -2.71 -13.27
N SER A 190 0.18 -2.00 -14.39
CA SER A 190 -0.49 -2.60 -15.55
C SER A 190 0.48 -3.41 -16.41
N TYR A 191 1.74 -2.95 -16.45
CA TYR A 191 2.85 -3.58 -17.13
C TYR A 191 4.01 -3.77 -16.16
N LEU A 192 4.55 -4.98 -16.09
CA LEU A 192 5.63 -5.30 -15.17
C LEU A 192 6.98 -4.73 -15.64
N PHE A 193 7.64 -4.03 -14.72
CA PHE A 193 9.06 -3.72 -14.75
C PHE A 193 9.69 -4.28 -13.48
N GLU A 194 10.56 -5.27 -13.63
CA GLU A 194 11.20 -5.96 -12.51
C GLU A 194 12.08 -5.01 -11.69
N GLU A 195 12.70 -4.02 -12.32
CA GLU A 195 13.46 -2.99 -11.62
C GLU A 195 12.59 -2.09 -10.72
N ASP A 196 11.34 -1.81 -11.10
CA ASP A 196 10.42 -1.00 -10.29
C ASP A 196 9.92 -1.80 -9.10
N ALA A 197 9.59 -3.07 -9.33
CA ALA A 197 9.20 -4.00 -8.29
C ALA A 197 10.30 -4.14 -7.23
N ARG A 198 11.55 -4.37 -7.67
CA ARG A 198 12.69 -4.48 -6.77
C ARG A 198 12.93 -3.21 -5.97
N HIS A 199 12.91 -2.04 -6.62
CA HIS A 199 13.06 -0.75 -5.93
C HIS A 199 12.00 -0.57 -4.85
N PHE A 200 10.72 -0.75 -5.20
CA PHE A 200 9.60 -0.59 -4.27
C PHE A 200 9.73 -1.52 -3.05
N HIS A 201 9.98 -2.80 -3.29
CA HIS A 201 10.11 -3.82 -2.25
C HIS A 201 11.37 -3.58 -1.38
N ALA A 202 12.48 -3.15 -1.99
CA ALA A 202 13.71 -2.84 -1.30
C ALA A 202 13.57 -1.65 -0.33
N VAL A 203 12.89 -0.57 -0.74
CA VAL A 203 12.67 0.60 0.12
C VAL A 203 12.04 0.20 1.46
N TYR A 204 10.98 -0.61 1.43
CA TYR A 204 10.30 -1.03 2.64
C TYR A 204 11.06 -2.11 3.41
N LYS A 205 11.70 -3.06 2.72
CA LYS A 205 12.56 -4.05 3.40
C LYS A 205 13.69 -3.36 4.17
N THR A 206 14.36 -2.36 3.57
CA THR A 206 15.43 -1.60 4.24
C THR A 206 14.94 -0.89 5.50
N GLN A 207 13.68 -0.41 5.56
CA GLN A 207 13.13 0.18 6.78
C GLN A 207 12.76 -0.88 7.83
N LEU A 208 12.14 -1.99 7.41
CA LEU A 208 11.68 -3.05 8.30
C LEU A 208 12.84 -3.85 8.89
N ASP A 209 13.90 -4.08 8.12
CA ASP A 209 15.13 -4.76 8.56
C ASP A 209 15.82 -4.03 9.73
N LYS A 210 15.60 -2.71 9.90
CA LYS A 210 16.11 -1.95 11.06
C LYS A 210 15.49 -2.41 12.38
N ARG A 211 14.27 -2.97 12.32
CA ARG A 211 13.57 -3.53 13.49
C ARG A 211 13.91 -5.00 13.65
N ASP A 212 13.64 -5.80 12.61
CA ASP A 212 13.92 -7.25 12.58
C ASP A 212 13.80 -7.74 11.13
N ALA A 213 14.82 -8.44 10.64
CA ALA A 213 14.87 -9.01 9.29
C ALA A 213 13.76 -10.04 9.01
N ALA A 214 13.13 -10.61 10.04
CA ALA A 214 12.01 -11.54 9.88
C ALA A 214 10.67 -10.85 9.56
N ILE A 215 10.56 -9.53 9.77
CA ILE A 215 9.29 -8.80 9.61
C ILE A 215 8.88 -8.72 8.14
N TYR A 216 9.77 -8.27 7.27
CA TYR A 216 9.44 -8.07 5.87
C TYR A 216 8.97 -9.36 5.16
N PRO A 217 9.65 -10.52 5.27
CA PRO A 217 9.15 -11.76 4.67
C PRO A 217 7.74 -12.14 5.13
N LYS A 218 7.44 -11.96 6.43
CA LYS A 218 6.11 -12.23 7.00
C LYS A 218 5.06 -11.28 6.42
N TRP A 219 5.34 -9.98 6.40
CA TRP A 219 4.38 -8.97 5.96
C TRP A 219 4.23 -8.89 4.44
N LYS A 220 5.26 -9.27 3.68
CA LYS A 220 5.17 -9.47 2.23
C LYS A 220 4.20 -10.59 1.91
N LYS A 221 4.36 -11.76 2.55
CA LYS A 221 3.43 -12.88 2.39
C LYS A 221 1.99 -12.50 2.75
N ALA A 222 1.80 -11.78 3.86
CA ALA A 222 0.48 -11.29 4.24
C ALA A 222 -0.12 -10.31 3.21
N CYS A 223 0.72 -9.54 2.50
CA CYS A 223 0.30 -8.66 1.41
C CYS A 223 -0.20 -9.44 0.20
N ASP A 224 0.56 -10.46 -0.22
CA ASP A 224 0.18 -11.33 -1.34
C ASP A 224 -1.17 -12.04 -1.07
N GLU A 225 -1.36 -12.50 0.17
CA GLU A 225 -2.59 -13.17 0.60
C GLU A 225 -3.78 -12.19 0.74
N TYR A 226 -3.56 -10.99 1.27
CA TYR A 226 -4.63 -10.01 1.49
C TYR A 226 -5.17 -9.45 0.18
N PHE A 227 -4.29 -9.13 -0.78
CA PHE A 227 -4.68 -8.50 -2.05
C PHE A 227 -4.98 -9.51 -3.16
N TYR A 228 -5.27 -10.76 -2.82
CA TYR A 228 -5.73 -11.78 -3.75
C TYR A 228 -7.19 -11.57 -4.16
N ILE A 229 -7.51 -11.82 -5.43
CA ILE A 229 -8.87 -11.73 -6.00
C ILE A 229 -9.35 -13.16 -6.28
N PRO A 230 -10.08 -13.82 -5.35
CA PRO A 230 -10.39 -15.24 -5.44
C PRO A 230 -11.10 -15.66 -6.73
N HIS A 231 -12.05 -14.85 -7.21
CA HIS A 231 -12.81 -15.17 -8.41
C HIS A 231 -12.03 -14.95 -9.72
N ARG A 232 -10.86 -14.30 -9.66
CA ARG A 232 -9.93 -14.13 -10.79
C ARG A 232 -8.69 -15.02 -10.70
N GLN A 233 -8.45 -15.56 -9.51
CA GLN A 233 -7.27 -16.36 -9.16
C GLN A 233 -5.94 -15.62 -9.41
N GLU A 234 -5.92 -14.32 -9.12
CA GLU A 234 -4.74 -13.46 -9.27
C GLU A 234 -4.70 -12.42 -8.14
N CYS A 235 -3.52 -11.95 -7.79
CA CYS A 235 -3.31 -10.78 -6.95
C CYS A 235 -3.66 -9.49 -7.70
N ARG A 236 -4.13 -8.49 -6.97
CA ARG A 236 -4.44 -7.15 -7.50
C ARG A 236 -3.23 -6.52 -8.20
N GLY A 237 -2.06 -6.68 -7.59
CA GLY A 237 -0.78 -6.14 -8.02
C GLY A 237 0.38 -7.02 -7.56
N ILE A 238 1.59 -6.47 -7.56
CA ILE A 238 2.83 -7.20 -7.25
C ILE A 238 3.14 -7.28 -5.74
N GLY A 239 2.19 -6.82 -4.91
CA GLY A 239 2.29 -6.83 -3.47
C GLY A 239 3.14 -5.68 -2.93
N GLY A 240 3.78 -5.95 -1.80
CA GLY A 240 4.51 -4.99 -1.00
C GLY A 240 4.66 -5.55 0.41
N PHE A 241 4.06 -4.88 1.39
CA PHE A 241 3.90 -5.45 2.72
C PHE A 241 2.56 -5.04 3.32
N PHE A 242 1.98 -5.91 4.14
CA PHE A 242 0.72 -5.70 4.82
C PHE A 242 0.78 -6.26 6.23
N PHE A 243 0.20 -5.55 7.18
CA PHE A 243 0.05 -5.99 8.56
C PHE A 243 -1.22 -5.43 9.18
N ASP A 244 -1.76 -6.18 10.12
CA ASP A 244 -2.91 -5.81 10.92
C ASP A 244 -2.72 -6.41 12.32
N ASP A 245 -3.48 -5.92 13.30
CA ASP A 245 -3.44 -6.43 14.68
C ASP A 245 -2.03 -6.43 15.32
N LEU A 246 -1.14 -5.49 14.97
CA LEU A 246 0.15 -5.33 15.65
C LEU A 246 -0.09 -4.69 17.04
N THR A 247 -0.34 -5.53 18.04
CA THR A 247 -0.70 -5.12 19.41
C THR A 247 0.47 -4.67 20.28
N ASP A 248 1.72 -4.96 19.87
CA ASP A 248 2.89 -4.38 20.50
C ASP A 248 3.01 -2.92 20.06
N THR A 249 2.49 -2.02 20.90
CA THR A 249 2.50 -0.57 20.65
C THR A 249 3.74 0.12 21.25
N SER A 250 4.86 -0.59 21.36
CA SER A 250 6.13 -0.06 21.85
C SER A 250 6.68 1.08 20.99
N GLU A 251 7.61 1.85 21.55
CA GLU A 251 8.33 2.92 20.85
C GLU A 251 8.99 2.42 19.56
N ASP A 252 9.61 1.24 19.61
CA ASP A 252 10.30 0.67 18.45
C ASP A 252 9.34 0.41 17.29
N ASN A 253 8.13 -0.11 17.57
CA ASN A 253 7.13 -0.36 16.54
C ASN A 253 6.51 0.95 16.03
N PHE A 254 6.32 1.95 16.89
CA PHE A 254 5.95 3.29 16.44
C PHE A 254 7.00 3.87 15.48
N GLN A 255 8.30 3.79 15.81
CA GLN A 255 9.37 4.27 14.95
C GLN A 255 9.48 3.48 13.64
N MET A 256 9.25 2.15 13.67
CA MET A 256 9.18 1.32 12.48
C MET A 256 8.06 1.79 11.53
N ILE A 257 6.86 2.03 12.06
CA ILE A 257 5.70 2.51 11.28
C ILE A 257 5.97 3.90 10.72
N ARG A 258 6.52 4.78 11.54
CA ARG A 258 6.94 6.12 11.14
C ARG A 258 7.95 6.10 10.00
N ASN A 259 8.97 5.24 10.08
CA ASN A 259 9.96 5.07 9.01
C ASN A 259 9.31 4.58 7.72
N CYS A 260 8.37 3.64 7.80
CA CYS A 260 7.65 3.16 6.62
C CYS A 260 6.73 4.24 6.02
N ALA A 261 6.06 5.04 6.85
CA ALA A 261 5.21 6.15 6.39
C ALA A 261 6.02 7.24 5.66
N ASN A 262 7.22 7.57 6.17
CA ASN A 262 8.13 8.53 5.54
C ASN A 262 8.71 8.02 4.19
N SER A 263 8.76 6.70 3.98
CA SER A 263 9.35 6.09 2.78
C SER A 263 8.49 6.16 1.52
N MET A 264 7.26 6.68 1.57
CA MET A 264 6.34 6.61 0.42
C MET A 264 6.93 7.27 -0.84
N LEU A 265 7.43 8.50 -0.72
CA LEU A 265 7.99 9.23 -1.87
C LEU A 265 9.25 8.55 -2.39
N ASP A 266 10.10 8.00 -1.52
CA ASP A 266 11.28 7.23 -1.92
C ASP A 266 10.89 5.96 -2.69
N ALA A 267 9.81 5.28 -2.28
CA ALA A 267 9.31 4.08 -2.94
C ALA A 267 8.69 4.36 -4.30
N TYR A 268 8.05 5.53 -4.49
CA TYR A 268 7.17 5.75 -5.63
C TYR A 268 7.67 6.80 -6.65
N VAL A 269 8.23 7.92 -6.20
CA VAL A 269 8.64 9.01 -7.11
C VAL A 269 9.72 8.57 -8.11
N PRO A 270 10.78 7.82 -7.72
CA PRO A 270 11.76 7.31 -8.67
C PRO A 270 11.18 6.43 -9.78
N ILE A 271 10.14 5.66 -9.46
CA ILE A 271 9.42 4.85 -10.44
C ILE A 271 8.68 5.78 -11.40
N LEU A 272 7.92 6.75 -10.88
CA LEU A 272 7.18 7.68 -11.73
C LEU A 272 8.07 8.51 -12.64
N GLU A 273 9.21 9.00 -12.15
CA GLU A 273 10.19 9.75 -12.96
C GLU A 273 10.65 8.96 -14.19
N LYS A 274 10.74 7.63 -14.09
CA LYS A 274 11.11 6.74 -15.20
C LYS A 274 9.94 6.42 -16.14
N ARG A 275 8.71 6.37 -15.62
CA ARG A 275 7.56 5.79 -16.33
C ARG A 275 6.55 6.79 -16.86
N LYS A 276 6.37 7.94 -16.20
CA LYS A 276 5.25 8.86 -16.47
C LYS A 276 5.24 9.42 -17.90
N ASP A 277 6.42 9.60 -18.52
CA ASP A 277 6.57 10.18 -19.86
C ASP A 277 6.85 9.13 -20.95
N MET A 278 6.79 7.83 -20.63
CA MET A 278 7.00 6.78 -21.63
C MET A 278 5.90 6.82 -22.69
N PRO A 279 6.22 6.66 -23.99
CA PRO A 279 5.19 6.52 -25.02
C PRO A 279 4.38 5.25 -24.76
N TYR A 280 3.09 5.28 -25.12
CA TYR A 280 2.22 4.12 -25.02
C TYR A 280 1.22 4.07 -26.17
N THR A 281 0.76 2.86 -26.49
CA THR A 281 -0.26 2.62 -27.51
C THR A 281 -1.67 2.65 -26.92
N GLN A 282 -2.68 2.80 -27.79
CA GLN A 282 -4.08 2.74 -27.36
C GLN A 282 -4.42 1.37 -26.73
N GLN A 283 -3.84 0.28 -27.24
CA GLN A 283 -4.01 -1.07 -26.68
C GLN A 283 -3.46 -1.16 -25.26
N GLN A 284 -2.30 -0.56 -25.00
CA GLN A 284 -1.73 -0.50 -23.66
C GLN A 284 -2.58 0.32 -22.68
N LYS A 285 -3.21 1.40 -23.18
CA LYS A 285 -4.17 2.18 -22.39
C LYS A 285 -5.42 1.37 -22.06
N GLU A 286 -5.94 0.60 -23.02
CA GLU A 286 -7.09 -0.29 -22.80
C GLU A 286 -6.78 -1.41 -21.79
N TRP A 287 -5.58 -1.99 -21.87
CA TRP A 287 -5.10 -2.95 -20.87
C TRP A 287 -5.06 -2.35 -19.46
N GLN A 288 -4.54 -1.13 -19.30
CA GLN A 288 -4.59 -0.42 -18.02
C GLN A 288 -6.03 -0.29 -17.50
N GLN A 289 -7.02 -0.02 -18.36
CA GLN A 289 -8.42 0.07 -17.93
C GLN A 289 -8.96 -1.28 -17.45
N ILE A 290 -8.55 -2.39 -18.07
CA ILE A 290 -8.91 -3.75 -17.63
C ILE A 290 -8.28 -4.06 -16.27
N ARG A 291 -6.99 -3.72 -16.08
CA ARG A 291 -6.30 -3.88 -14.79
C ARG A 291 -6.92 -3.01 -13.69
N ARG A 292 -7.36 -1.80 -14.02
CA ARG A 292 -8.14 -0.94 -13.11
C ARG A 292 -9.51 -1.53 -12.78
N GLY A 293 -10.14 -2.25 -13.71
CA GLY A 293 -11.34 -3.04 -13.43
C GLY A 293 -11.11 -4.08 -12.32
N ARG A 294 -9.94 -4.75 -12.32
CA ARG A 294 -9.53 -5.65 -11.22
C ARG A 294 -9.32 -4.93 -9.89
N TYR A 295 -8.78 -3.72 -9.94
CA TYR A 295 -8.63 -2.87 -8.75
C TYR A 295 -9.99 -2.55 -8.11
N VAL A 296 -10.97 -2.17 -8.94
CA VAL A 296 -12.36 -1.93 -8.51
C VAL A 296 -12.99 -3.22 -7.95
N GLU A 297 -12.84 -4.35 -8.66
CA GLU A 297 -13.34 -5.65 -8.21
C GLU A 297 -12.84 -5.98 -6.79
N PHE A 298 -11.54 -5.79 -6.52
CA PHE A 298 -10.98 -6.00 -5.19
C PHE A 298 -11.58 -5.06 -4.14
N ASN A 299 -11.54 -3.75 -4.39
CA ASN A 299 -11.93 -2.75 -3.40
C ASN A 299 -13.42 -2.88 -3.01
N ILE A 300 -14.29 -3.20 -3.96
CA ILE A 300 -15.73 -3.31 -3.69
C ILE A 300 -16.09 -4.65 -3.04
N MET A 301 -15.43 -5.75 -3.42
CA MET A 301 -15.85 -7.09 -2.98
C MET A 301 -15.08 -7.61 -1.75
N TYR A 302 -13.79 -7.29 -1.63
CA TYR A 302 -12.88 -7.96 -0.69
C TYR A 302 -12.20 -7.02 0.29
N ASP A 303 -12.00 -5.75 -0.05
CA ASP A 303 -11.32 -4.83 0.84
C ASP A 303 -12.14 -4.58 2.13
N ARG A 304 -11.56 -4.99 3.27
CA ARG A 304 -12.20 -4.85 4.58
C ARG A 304 -12.42 -3.38 4.93
N GLY A 305 -11.47 -2.51 4.59
CA GLY A 305 -11.54 -1.08 4.88
C GLY A 305 -12.70 -0.40 4.17
N THR A 306 -12.81 -0.60 2.86
CA THR A 306 -13.90 -0.06 2.03
C THR A 306 -15.27 -0.56 2.50
N LYS A 307 -15.41 -1.88 2.70
CA LYS A 307 -16.67 -2.47 3.17
C LYS A 307 -17.08 -1.94 4.55
N PHE A 308 -16.15 -1.88 5.50
CA PHE A 308 -16.41 -1.35 6.83
C PHE A 308 -16.81 0.13 6.78
N GLY A 309 -16.09 0.94 6.00
CA GLY A 309 -16.38 2.37 5.84
C GLY A 309 -17.78 2.62 5.30
N LEU A 310 -18.18 1.93 4.22
CA LEU A 310 -19.49 2.09 3.59
C LEU A 310 -20.66 1.62 4.47
N LEU A 311 -20.41 0.64 5.35
CA LEU A 311 -21.43 0.13 6.28
C LEU A 311 -21.51 0.94 7.58
N THR A 312 -20.54 1.81 7.86
CA THR A 312 -20.49 2.62 9.08
C THR A 312 -21.30 3.91 8.90
N PRO A 313 -22.33 4.17 9.72
CA PRO A 313 -23.10 5.41 9.66
C PRO A 313 -22.25 6.67 9.89
N GLY A 314 -22.57 7.73 9.15
CA GLY A 314 -21.86 9.01 9.23
C GLY A 314 -20.44 8.97 8.65
N SER A 315 -20.05 7.88 7.98
CA SER A 315 -18.81 7.84 7.19
C SER A 315 -18.92 8.72 5.97
N ARG A 316 -17.81 9.37 5.62
CA ARG A 316 -17.72 10.16 4.40
C ARG A 316 -17.49 9.26 3.18
N VAL A 317 -18.57 8.93 2.47
CA VAL A 317 -18.56 8.03 1.31
C VAL A 317 -17.55 8.48 0.24
N GLU A 318 -17.50 9.77 -0.08
CA GLU A 318 -16.55 10.32 -1.07
C GLU A 318 -15.08 10.09 -0.68
N SER A 319 -14.75 10.12 0.62
CA SER A 319 -13.40 9.81 1.10
C SER A 319 -13.06 8.32 0.97
N ILE A 320 -14.06 7.44 1.09
CA ILE A 320 -13.88 5.98 0.94
C ILE A 320 -13.70 5.60 -0.53
N LEU A 321 -14.56 6.13 -1.41
CA LEU A 321 -14.54 5.85 -2.85
C LEU A 321 -13.49 6.66 -3.63
N MET A 322 -12.75 7.53 -2.95
CA MET A 322 -11.54 8.16 -3.46
C MET A 322 -10.54 7.14 -4.01
N SER A 323 -10.53 5.92 -3.47
CA SER A 323 -9.71 4.79 -3.92
C SER A 323 -10.04 4.25 -5.31
N LEU A 324 -11.22 4.56 -5.87
CA LEU A 324 -11.59 4.09 -7.20
C LEU A 324 -10.95 4.96 -8.28
N PRO A 325 -10.46 4.38 -9.39
CA PRO A 325 -9.94 5.13 -10.53
C PRO A 325 -11.06 5.94 -11.20
N LEU A 326 -10.68 6.96 -11.99
CA LEU A 326 -11.66 7.77 -12.72
C LEU A 326 -12.34 6.95 -13.81
N THR A 327 -11.58 6.08 -14.49
CA THR A 327 -12.11 5.12 -15.47
C THR A 327 -11.59 3.70 -15.23
N ALA A 328 -12.42 2.72 -15.59
CA ALA A 328 -12.11 1.29 -15.60
C ALA A 328 -12.91 0.60 -16.71
N ARG A 329 -12.47 -0.59 -17.13
CA ARG A 329 -13.08 -1.34 -18.23
C ARG A 329 -13.25 -2.81 -17.88
N TRP A 330 -14.36 -3.39 -18.34
CA TRP A 330 -14.63 -4.82 -18.27
C TRP A 330 -14.98 -5.34 -19.66
N GLU A 331 -14.28 -6.38 -20.07
CA GLU A 331 -14.51 -7.04 -21.36
C GLU A 331 -14.82 -8.51 -21.15
N TYR A 332 -15.81 -8.99 -21.88
CA TYR A 332 -16.22 -10.38 -21.84
C TYR A 332 -15.13 -11.28 -22.41
N MET A 333 -14.68 -12.26 -21.63
CA MET A 333 -13.69 -13.27 -22.05
C MET A 333 -12.36 -12.70 -22.59
N ASN A 334 -11.97 -11.49 -22.17
CA ASN A 334 -10.67 -10.94 -22.54
C ASN A 334 -9.56 -11.84 -21.98
N LYS A 335 -8.68 -12.28 -22.89
CA LYS A 335 -7.44 -12.98 -22.60
C LYS A 335 -6.32 -12.28 -23.37
N PRO A 336 -5.19 -11.94 -22.74
CA PRO A 336 -4.06 -11.38 -23.45
C PRO A 336 -3.49 -12.38 -24.45
N ALA A 337 -2.81 -11.87 -25.48
CA ALA A 337 -2.19 -12.71 -26.50
C ALA A 337 -1.04 -13.54 -25.89
N PRO A 338 -0.84 -14.80 -26.33
CA PRO A 338 0.28 -15.61 -25.83
C PRO A 338 1.64 -14.95 -26.05
N GLY A 339 2.48 -14.93 -25.03
CA GLY A 339 3.82 -14.34 -25.03
C GLY A 339 3.87 -12.83 -24.87
N SER A 340 2.71 -12.15 -24.87
CA SER A 340 2.58 -10.71 -24.70
C SER A 340 3.04 -10.22 -23.33
N TRP A 341 3.29 -8.91 -23.22
CA TRP A 341 3.68 -8.30 -21.95
C TRP A 341 2.55 -8.34 -20.92
N GLU A 342 1.31 -8.24 -21.37
CA GLU A 342 0.10 -8.40 -20.57
C GLU A 342 0.03 -9.80 -19.94
N GLU A 343 0.25 -10.85 -20.76
CA GLU A 343 0.24 -12.24 -20.26
C GLU A 343 1.33 -12.46 -19.20
N ARG A 344 2.55 -11.99 -19.46
CA ARG A 344 3.65 -12.10 -18.48
C ARG A 344 3.37 -11.38 -17.18
N THR A 345 2.75 -10.20 -17.26
CA THR A 345 2.33 -9.47 -16.07
C THR A 345 1.30 -10.32 -15.30
N LEU A 346 0.30 -10.89 -15.98
CA LEU A 346 -0.68 -11.78 -15.35
C LEU A 346 -0.07 -13.03 -14.71
N GLU A 347 0.95 -13.65 -15.33
CA GLU A 347 1.61 -14.83 -14.77
C GLU A 347 2.15 -14.56 -13.37
N VAL A 348 2.84 -13.43 -13.19
CA VAL A 348 3.37 -13.04 -11.87
C VAL A 348 2.25 -12.67 -10.89
N LEU A 349 1.15 -12.11 -11.37
CA LEU A 349 -0.01 -11.82 -10.51
C LEU A 349 -0.72 -13.12 -10.06
N LYS A 350 -0.64 -14.21 -10.83
CA LYS A 350 -1.19 -15.52 -10.45
C LYS A 350 -0.26 -16.28 -9.50
N ASP A 351 1.05 -16.11 -9.66
CA ASP A 351 2.08 -16.77 -8.84
C ASP A 351 3.09 -15.73 -8.31
N PRO A 352 2.79 -15.08 -7.16
CA PRO A 352 3.65 -14.03 -6.60
C PRO A 352 5.08 -14.52 -6.32
N VAL A 353 6.06 -13.71 -6.73
CA VAL A 353 7.49 -14.03 -6.57
C VAL A 353 8.12 -13.23 -5.42
N ASP A 354 9.29 -13.65 -4.95
CA ASP A 354 10.15 -12.79 -4.12
C ASP A 354 10.97 -11.87 -5.02
N TRP A 355 10.56 -10.61 -5.10
CA TRP A 355 11.17 -9.63 -5.99
C TRP A 355 12.67 -9.43 -5.75
N LEU A 356 13.15 -9.60 -4.52
CA LEU A 356 14.56 -9.41 -4.19
C LEU A 356 15.42 -10.63 -4.58
N ASP A 357 14.79 -11.76 -4.87
CA ASP A 357 15.43 -12.96 -5.45
C ASP A 357 15.34 -13.00 -6.98
N VAL A 358 14.54 -12.12 -7.60
CA VAL A 358 14.44 -11.99 -9.07
C VAL A 358 15.73 -11.37 -9.60
N PRO A 359 16.47 -12.05 -10.50
CA PRO A 359 17.72 -11.54 -11.04
C PRO A 359 17.58 -10.14 -11.62
N ARG A 360 18.55 -9.27 -11.33
CA ARG A 360 18.64 -7.95 -11.96
C ARG A 360 18.83 -8.14 -13.46
N VAL A 361 17.92 -7.57 -14.25
CA VAL A 361 18.12 -7.39 -15.69
C VAL A 361 18.90 -6.09 -15.86
N ASP A 362 20.20 -6.21 -16.15
CA ASP A 362 21.02 -5.06 -16.48
C ASP A 362 21.10 -4.91 -18.00
N LEU A 363 20.37 -3.92 -18.54
CA LEU A 363 20.25 -3.67 -19.97
C LEU A 363 21.62 -3.46 -20.64
N GLU A 364 22.61 -2.93 -19.90
CA GLU A 364 23.96 -2.69 -20.42
C GLU A 364 24.78 -3.98 -20.57
N THR A 365 24.35 -5.06 -19.89
CA THR A 365 25.01 -6.37 -19.91
C THR A 365 24.34 -7.38 -20.83
N LEU A 366 23.15 -7.05 -21.35
CA LEU A 366 22.42 -7.92 -22.28
C LEU A 366 23.17 -8.03 -23.61
N SER A 367 23.21 -9.24 -24.18
CA SER A 367 23.65 -9.37 -25.57
C SER A 367 22.74 -8.56 -26.50
N THR A 368 23.22 -8.17 -27.69
CA THR A 368 22.41 -7.41 -28.65
C THR A 368 21.03 -8.04 -28.91
N ASN A 369 20.97 -9.37 -28.99
CA ASN A 369 19.71 -10.09 -29.20
C ASN A 369 18.78 -10.04 -27.98
N GLU A 370 19.33 -10.12 -26.76
CA GLU A 370 18.54 -10.00 -25.53
C GLU A 370 18.07 -8.56 -25.31
N LEU A 371 18.92 -7.57 -25.59
CA LEU A 371 18.56 -6.17 -25.54
C LEU A 371 17.47 -5.86 -26.57
N LEU A 372 17.58 -6.35 -27.80
CA LEU A 372 16.53 -6.17 -28.81
C LEU A 372 15.21 -6.83 -28.40
N LYS A 373 15.25 -8.03 -27.78
CA LYS A 373 14.04 -8.67 -27.23
C LYS A 373 13.42 -7.86 -26.09
N GLU A 374 14.26 -7.31 -25.23
CA GLU A 374 13.84 -6.52 -24.08
C GLU A 374 13.32 -5.13 -24.49
N LEU A 375 13.92 -4.52 -25.51
CA LEU A 375 13.43 -3.29 -26.12
C LEU A 375 12.14 -3.55 -26.89
N ALA A 376 12.05 -4.63 -27.67
CA ALA A 376 10.81 -5.03 -28.35
C ALA A 376 9.67 -5.21 -27.33
N ARG A 377 9.95 -5.93 -26.22
CA ARG A 377 9.01 -6.08 -25.10
C ARG A 377 8.52 -4.74 -24.56
N ARG A 378 9.40 -3.74 -24.45
CA ARG A 378 9.08 -2.41 -23.89
C ARG A 378 8.50 -1.42 -24.93
N SER A 379 8.46 -1.78 -26.21
CA SER A 379 8.09 -0.87 -27.32
C SER A 379 6.91 -1.34 -28.19
N GLU A 380 6.47 -2.60 -28.07
CA GLU A 380 5.14 -3.07 -28.51
C GLU A 380 4.04 -2.46 -27.64
#